data_AF-A0A2N1PY10-F1
#
_entry.id   AF-A0A2N1PY10-F1
#
_cell.length_a   1.000
_cell.length_b   1.000
_cell.length_c   1.000
_cell.angle_alpha   90.00
_cell.angle_beta   90.00
_cell.angle_gamma   90.00
#
_symmetry.space_group_name_H-M   'P 1'
#
loop_
_entity.id
_entity.type
_entity.pdbx_description
1 polymer ?
#
loop_
_entity_poly.entity_id
_entity_poly.type
_entity_poly.pdbx_seq_one_letter_code
_entity_poly.pdbx_strand_id
1 'polypeptide(L)'
;MTQILKNKKGVTLIELLAVVVILGIIAAIAVPTIGGLIARQEERAAQATYDALESAAQLYADGESGVFTLDDLDPNWIDLKADTNDFGFAADEDLALNAVFITVDNNGNLTFYSAYTDEITNTPETDFFINGYNVLD
;
A
#
# COMPACT_ATOMS: atom_id res chain seq x y z
N MET A 1 -40.92 -49.67 -21.98
CA MET A 1 -39.99 -48.54 -21.77
C MET A 1 -40.71 -47.48 -20.96
N THR A 2 -40.33 -47.29 -19.70
CA THR A 2 -40.99 -46.33 -18.80
C THR A 2 -40.36 -44.96 -19.00
N GLN A 3 -41.08 -44.01 -19.60
CA GLN A 3 -40.60 -42.65 -19.76
C GLN A 3 -40.67 -41.91 -18.42
N ILE A 4 -39.52 -41.53 -17.90
CA ILE A 4 -39.40 -40.70 -16.69
C ILE A 4 -39.74 -39.26 -17.10
N LEU A 5 -40.96 -38.81 -16.79
CA LEU A 5 -41.38 -37.43 -16.95
C LEU A 5 -40.57 -36.54 -16.00
N LYS A 6 -39.61 -35.78 -16.54
CA LYS A 6 -38.84 -34.78 -15.77
C LYS A 6 -39.78 -33.63 -15.38
N ASN A 7 -40.04 -33.52 -14.08
CA ASN A 7 -40.89 -32.48 -13.51
C ASN A 7 -40.19 -31.12 -13.63
N LYS A 8 -40.62 -30.26 -14.57
CA LYS A 8 -40.11 -28.89 -14.69
C LYS A 8 -40.78 -28.02 -13.61
N LYS A 9 -40.21 -27.99 -12.41
CA LYS A 9 -40.55 -26.97 -11.41
C LYS A 9 -40.02 -25.62 -11.89
N GLY A 10 -40.93 -24.72 -12.28
CA GLY A 10 -40.58 -23.33 -12.59
C GLY A 10 -40.46 -22.53 -11.30
N VAL A 11 -39.44 -21.68 -11.21
CA VAL A 11 -39.30 -20.68 -10.16
C VAL A 11 -40.35 -19.59 -10.37
N THR A 12 -40.98 -19.14 -9.31
CA THR A 12 -42.01 -18.10 -9.39
C THR A 12 -41.37 -16.70 -9.38
N LEU A 13 -42.03 -15.71 -10.02
CA LEU A 13 -41.54 -14.33 -10.02
C LEU A 13 -41.47 -13.73 -8.61
N ILE A 14 -42.37 -14.15 -7.71
CA ILE A 14 -42.38 -13.69 -6.32
C ILE A 14 -41.14 -14.19 -5.54
N GLU A 15 -40.66 -15.40 -5.82
CA GLU A 15 -39.44 -15.94 -5.21
C GLU A 15 -38.21 -15.16 -5.66
N LEU A 16 -38.12 -14.83 -6.96
CA LEU A 16 -37.03 -13.99 -7.46
C LEU A 16 -37.12 -12.56 -6.93
N LEU A 17 -38.32 -12.01 -6.77
CA LEU A 17 -38.53 -10.67 -6.21
C LEU A 17 -38.03 -10.58 -4.77
N ALA A 18 -38.39 -11.54 -3.92
CA ALA A 18 -37.97 -11.55 -2.52
C ALA A 18 -36.44 -11.59 -2.37
N VAL A 19 -35.75 -12.36 -3.22
CA VAL A 19 -34.28 -12.45 -3.21
C VAL A 19 -33.63 -11.11 -3.56
N VAL A 20 -34.09 -10.44 -4.62
CA VAL A 20 -33.50 -9.16 -5.05
C VAL A 20 -33.72 -8.07 -4.01
N VAL A 21 -34.86 -8.07 -3.31
CA VAL A 21 -35.12 -7.13 -2.21
C VAL A 21 -34.11 -7.31 -1.07
N ILE A 22 -33.87 -8.56 -0.66
CA ILE A 22 -32.90 -8.84 0.41
C ILE A 22 -31.48 -8.46 -0.04
N LEU A 23 -31.09 -8.82 -1.27
CA LEU A 23 -29.78 -8.44 -1.84
C LEU A 23 -29.62 -6.91 -1.93
N GLY A 24 -30.68 -6.17 -2.26
CA GLY A 24 -30.68 -4.71 -2.30
C GLY A 24 -30.42 -4.09 -0.92
N ILE A 25 -31.03 -4.62 0.14
CA ILE A 25 -30.81 -4.15 1.52
C ILE A 25 -29.36 -4.43 1.96
N ILE A 26 -28.84 -5.64 1.68
CA ILE A 26 -27.46 -6.00 2.01
C ILE A 26 -26.48 -5.11 1.24
N ALA A 27 -26.68 -4.92 -0.06
CA ALA A 27 -25.82 -4.09 -0.90
C ALA A 27 -25.77 -2.64 -0.42
N ALA A 28 -26.91 -2.08 0.02
CA ALA A 28 -26.98 -0.70 0.50
C ALA A 28 -26.07 -0.44 1.71
N ILE A 29 -25.90 -1.42 2.62
CA ILE A 29 -25.03 -1.30 3.79
C ILE A 29 -23.59 -1.74 3.46
N ALA A 30 -23.44 -2.80 2.68
CA ALA A 30 -22.15 -3.42 2.39
C ALA A 30 -21.22 -2.52 1.55
N VAL A 31 -21.75 -1.83 0.54
CA VAL A 31 -20.92 -1.01 -0.37
C VAL A 31 -20.14 0.11 0.36
N PRO A 32 -20.78 1.02 1.13
CA PRO A 32 -20.04 2.09 1.79
C PRO A 32 -19.11 1.57 2.90
N THR A 33 -19.50 0.49 3.60
CA THR A 33 -18.71 -0.07 4.70
C THR A 33 -17.43 -0.76 4.20
N ILE A 34 -17.54 -1.53 3.11
CA ILE A 34 -16.40 -2.19 2.48
C ILE A 34 -15.45 -1.17 1.86
N GLY A 35 -15.96 -0.13 1.18
CA GLY A 35 -15.11 0.91 0.59
C GLY A 35 -14.23 1.62 1.62
N GLY A 36 -14.81 2.07 2.73
CA GLY A 36 -14.03 2.69 3.81
C GLY A 36 -13.11 1.70 4.54
N LEU A 37 -13.45 0.41 4.60
CA LEU A 37 -12.56 -0.61 5.14
C LEU A 37 -11.34 -0.79 4.25
N ILE A 38 -11.51 -0.88 2.93
CA ILE A 38 -10.41 -1.06 1.98
C ILE A 38 -9.41 0.09 2.08
N ALA A 39 -9.87 1.35 2.02
CA ALA A 39 -9.00 2.52 2.12
C ALA A 39 -8.12 2.51 3.39
N ARG A 40 -8.70 2.17 4.55
CA ARG A 40 -7.93 2.03 5.80
C ARG A 40 -6.94 0.87 5.79
N GLN A 41 -7.23 -0.19 5.05
CA GLN A 41 -6.33 -1.34 4.95
C GLN A 41 -5.16 -1.03 4.00
N GLU A 42 -5.40 -0.24 2.95
CA GLU A 42 -4.35 0.27 2.06
C GLU A 42 -3.44 1.25 2.81
N GLU A 43 -3.99 2.21 3.55
CA GLU A 43 -3.23 3.12 4.41
C GLU A 43 -2.36 2.37 5.43
N ARG A 44 -2.92 1.34 6.08
CA ARG A 44 -2.15 0.49 7.01
C ARG A 44 -1.09 -0.35 6.30
N ALA A 45 -1.33 -0.76 5.06
CA ALA A 45 -0.36 -1.50 4.29
C ALA A 45 0.83 -0.59 3.91
N ALA A 46 0.55 0.66 3.52
CA ALA A 46 1.57 1.68 3.29
C ALA A 46 2.41 1.90 4.56
N GLN A 47 1.76 2.12 5.71
CA GLN A 47 2.45 2.26 6.99
C GLN A 47 3.30 1.03 7.35
N ALA A 48 2.77 -0.18 7.14
CA ALA A 48 3.51 -1.41 7.44
C ALA A 48 4.75 -1.57 6.54
N THR A 49 4.67 -1.14 5.27
CA THR A 49 5.84 -1.09 4.38
C THR A 49 6.88 -0.10 4.91
N TYR A 50 6.43 1.08 5.37
CA TYR A 50 7.31 2.08 5.98
C TYR A 50 8.01 1.55 7.24
N ASP A 51 7.28 0.92 8.17
CA ASP A 51 7.86 0.37 9.40
C ASP A 51 8.93 -0.71 9.10
N ALA A 52 8.69 -1.52 8.06
CA ALA A 52 9.65 -2.51 7.59
C ALA A 52 10.88 -1.85 6.95
N LEU A 53 10.68 -0.80 6.14
CA LEU A 53 11.74 0.01 5.55
C LEU A 53 12.60 0.67 6.63
N GLU A 54 12.00 1.26 7.66
CA GLU A 54 12.71 1.86 8.79
C GLU A 54 13.62 0.85 9.47
N SER A 55 13.09 -0.33 9.78
CA SER A 55 13.86 -1.42 10.38
C SER A 55 15.03 -1.86 9.50
N ALA A 56 14.82 -1.97 8.18
CA ALA A 56 15.85 -2.37 7.24
C ALA A 56 16.94 -1.29 7.07
N ALA A 57 16.54 -0.02 6.98
CA ALA A 57 17.45 1.12 6.85
C ALA A 57 18.34 1.27 8.08
N GLN A 58 17.80 1.06 9.29
CA GLN A 58 18.60 1.07 10.53
C GLN A 58 19.66 -0.04 10.52
N LEU A 59 19.28 -1.26 10.12
CA LEU A 59 20.22 -2.38 10.03
C LEU A 59 21.31 -2.15 8.98
N TYR A 60 20.98 -1.50 7.86
CA TYR A 60 21.94 -1.10 6.84
C TYR A 60 22.91 -0.04 7.36
N ALA A 61 22.38 1.00 8.02
CA ALA A 61 23.14 2.14 8.54
C ALA A 61 24.12 1.76 9.66
N ASP A 62 23.88 0.66 10.38
CA ASP A 62 24.87 0.11 11.34
C ASP A 62 26.18 -0.31 10.67
N GLY A 63 26.14 -0.67 9.37
CA GLY A 63 27.30 -1.08 8.58
C GLY A 63 27.86 0.02 7.66
N GLU A 64 27.03 1.00 7.29
CA GLU A 64 27.37 2.07 6.35
C GLU A 64 26.97 3.45 6.90
N SER A 65 27.89 4.40 6.88
CA SER A 65 27.61 5.77 7.34
C SER A 65 27.38 6.69 6.14
N GLY A 66 26.27 7.43 6.17
CA GLY A 66 26.01 8.48 5.19
C GLY A 66 24.63 8.34 4.56
N VAL A 67 24.54 8.81 3.32
CA VAL A 67 23.29 8.82 2.54
C VAL A 67 23.32 7.65 1.57
N PHE A 68 22.22 6.93 1.52
CA PHE A 68 22.00 5.80 0.60
C PHE A 68 20.61 5.92 -0.02
N THR A 69 20.30 5.07 -0.98
CA THR A 69 19.02 5.07 -1.68
C THR A 69 18.14 3.90 -1.24
N LEU A 70 16.86 3.92 -1.59
CA LEU A 70 16.00 2.74 -1.42
C LEU A 70 16.53 1.53 -2.22
N ASP A 71 17.20 1.78 -3.35
CA ASP A 71 17.79 0.75 -4.21
C ASP A 71 18.93 -0.01 -3.51
N ASP A 72 19.62 0.62 -2.55
CA ASP A 72 20.69 -0.02 -1.78
C ASP A 72 20.14 -1.04 -0.75
N LEU A 73 18.87 -0.89 -0.37
CA LEU A 73 18.19 -1.77 0.59
C LEU A 73 17.54 -2.97 -0.11
N ASP A 74 17.03 -2.79 -1.32
CA ASP A 74 16.37 -3.84 -2.11
C ASP A 74 17.36 -4.63 -2.98
N PRO A 75 17.26 -5.96 -3.12
CA PRO A 75 16.39 -6.88 -2.37
C PRO A 75 17.08 -7.48 -1.12
N ASN A 76 18.30 -7.04 -0.80
CA ASN A 76 19.17 -7.76 0.14
C ASN A 76 18.77 -7.57 1.62
N TRP A 77 18.18 -6.43 1.95
CA TRP A 77 17.79 -6.06 3.32
C TRP A 77 16.27 -6.10 3.52
N ILE A 78 15.53 -5.74 2.47
CA ILE A 78 14.08 -5.78 2.40
C ILE A 78 13.65 -6.02 0.94
N ASP A 79 12.53 -6.72 0.74
CA ASP A 79 11.85 -6.79 -0.56
C ASP A 79 10.83 -5.65 -0.61
N LEU A 80 11.17 -4.56 -1.29
CA LEU A 80 10.32 -3.39 -1.42
C LEU A 80 9.20 -3.57 -2.45
N LYS A 81 9.25 -4.65 -3.25
CA LYS A 81 8.27 -4.94 -4.31
C LYS A 81 8.01 -3.71 -5.19
N ALA A 82 9.07 -3.12 -5.73
CA ALA A 82 8.99 -1.92 -6.58
C ALA A 82 8.07 -2.07 -7.82
N ASP A 83 7.75 -3.30 -8.24
CA ASP A 83 6.76 -3.56 -9.31
C ASP A 83 5.30 -3.37 -8.84
N THR A 84 5.06 -3.24 -7.54
CA THR A 84 3.73 -3.19 -6.93
C THR A 84 3.55 -1.99 -6.01
N ASN A 85 4.61 -1.55 -5.33
CA ASN A 85 4.59 -0.38 -4.47
C ASN A 85 5.12 0.83 -5.22
N ASP A 86 4.32 1.91 -5.21
CA ASP A 86 4.73 3.22 -5.70
C ASP A 86 5.35 4.01 -4.54
N PHE A 87 6.46 4.70 -4.79
CA PHE A 87 7.15 5.53 -3.80
C PHE A 87 7.27 6.96 -4.30
N GLY A 88 7.06 7.96 -3.44
CA GLY A 88 7.14 9.34 -3.89
C GLY A 88 7.12 10.37 -2.77
N PHE A 89 7.24 11.64 -3.14
CA PHE A 89 7.08 12.78 -2.23
C PHE A 89 5.73 13.48 -2.43
N ALA A 90 4.88 12.94 -3.31
CA ALA A 90 3.49 13.31 -3.49
C ALA A 90 2.62 12.07 -3.76
N ALA A 91 1.31 12.17 -3.50
CA ALA A 91 0.38 11.04 -3.56
C ALA A 91 0.24 10.39 -4.95
N ASP A 92 0.46 11.16 -6.02
CA ASP A 92 0.30 10.71 -7.40
C ASP A 92 1.67 10.55 -8.12
N GLU A 93 2.75 10.38 -7.35
CA GLU A 93 4.10 10.17 -7.87
C GLU A 93 4.57 8.73 -7.67
N ASP A 94 5.32 8.25 -8.66
CA ASP A 94 6.08 7.01 -8.59
C ASP A 94 7.52 7.31 -9.03
N LEU A 95 8.42 7.27 -8.06
CA LEU A 95 9.85 7.50 -8.20
C LEU A 95 10.58 6.16 -8.16
N ALA A 96 11.56 6.01 -9.03
CA ALA A 96 12.48 4.88 -8.96
C ALA A 96 13.20 4.84 -7.61
N LEU A 97 13.50 3.64 -7.11
CA LEU A 97 14.15 3.46 -5.80
C LEU A 97 15.47 4.24 -5.67
N ASN A 98 16.23 4.36 -6.76
CA ASN A 98 17.50 5.09 -6.80
C ASN A 98 17.35 6.63 -6.81
N ALA A 99 16.12 7.15 -6.88
CA ALA A 99 15.81 8.57 -6.80
C ALA A 99 15.36 9.00 -5.39
N VAL A 100 15.16 8.05 -4.48
CA VAL A 100 14.78 8.31 -3.09
C VAL A 100 16.00 8.10 -2.20
N PHE A 101 16.50 9.18 -1.62
CA PHE A 101 17.68 9.17 -0.76
C PHE A 101 17.26 9.21 0.71
N ILE A 102 17.96 8.43 1.54
CA ILE A 102 17.65 8.21 2.94
C ILE A 102 18.89 8.45 3.78
N THR A 103 18.69 9.08 4.95
CA THR A 103 19.67 9.11 6.03
C THR A 103 19.04 8.59 7.31
N VAL A 104 19.83 7.90 8.13
CA VAL A 104 19.42 7.45 9.46
C VAL A 104 20.16 8.28 10.50
N ASP A 105 19.42 8.90 11.41
CA ASP A 105 20.02 9.63 12.53
C ASP A 105 20.50 8.69 13.65
N ASN A 106 21.19 9.23 14.66
CA ASN A 106 21.69 8.43 15.79
C ASN A 106 20.58 7.82 16.67
N ASN A 107 19.32 8.22 16.48
CA ASN A 107 18.17 7.69 17.19
C ASN A 107 17.41 6.64 16.35
N GLY A 108 17.86 6.37 15.11
CA GLY A 108 17.22 5.44 14.18
C GLY A 108 16.15 6.07 13.29
N ASN A 109 15.92 7.39 13.37
CA ASN A 109 14.89 8.04 12.56
C ASN A 109 15.37 8.20 11.11
N LEU A 110 14.48 7.91 10.17
CA LEU A 110 14.73 8.11 8.75
C LEU A 110 14.45 9.56 8.35
N THR A 111 15.26 10.09 7.45
CA THR A 111 15.02 11.37 6.79
C THR A 111 15.19 11.18 5.29
N PHE A 112 14.24 11.68 4.51
CA PHE A 112 14.18 11.48 3.07
C PHE A 112 14.59 12.73 2.30
N TYR A 113 15.16 12.54 1.11
CA TYR A 113 15.56 13.61 0.21
C TYR A 113 15.24 13.21 -1.24
N SER A 114 14.76 14.17 -2.04
CA SER A 114 14.48 14.01 -3.48
C SER A 114 15.72 14.16 -4.36
N ALA A 115 16.78 14.75 -3.81
CA ALA A 115 18.09 14.80 -4.43
C ALA A 115 19.16 14.85 -3.34
N TYR A 116 20.26 14.15 -3.56
CA TYR A 116 21.43 14.27 -2.72
C TYR A 116 22.66 14.69 -3.55
N THR A 117 23.19 15.86 -3.21
CA THR A 117 24.55 16.27 -3.58
C THR A 117 25.38 16.37 -2.32
N ASP A 118 26.66 15.97 -2.35
CA ASP A 118 27.60 16.01 -1.21
C ASP A 118 27.83 17.42 -0.59
N GLU A 119 27.20 18.46 -1.12
CA GLU A 119 27.13 19.82 -0.56
C GLU A 119 25.81 20.07 0.20
N ILE A 120 25.94 20.80 1.32
CA ILE A 120 25.02 20.99 2.47
C ILE A 120 23.61 21.57 2.13
N THR A 121 23.16 21.55 0.89
CA THR A 121 21.97 22.29 0.43
C THR A 121 20.68 21.47 0.31
N ASN A 122 20.66 20.22 0.76
CA ASN A 122 19.45 19.41 0.60
C ASN A 122 18.51 19.67 1.77
N THR A 123 17.31 20.13 1.42
CA THR A 123 16.21 20.26 2.37
C THR A 123 15.55 18.89 2.47
N PRO A 124 15.37 18.33 3.67
CA PRO A 124 14.59 17.12 3.85
C PRO A 124 13.19 17.27 3.26
N GLU A 125 12.70 16.18 2.66
CA GLU A 125 11.29 16.08 2.31
C GLU A 125 10.47 15.90 3.58
N THR A 126 9.36 16.62 3.67
CA THR A 126 8.47 16.59 4.84
C THR A 126 7.41 15.51 4.75
N ASP A 127 7.13 15.05 3.54
CA ASP A 127 6.14 14.03 3.25
C ASP A 127 6.82 12.90 2.48
N PHE A 128 6.40 11.67 2.73
CA PHE A 128 6.81 10.51 1.95
C PHE A 128 5.58 9.64 1.74
N PHE A 129 5.33 9.25 0.50
CA PHE A 129 4.15 8.53 0.09
C PHE A 129 4.52 7.11 -0.34
N ILE A 130 3.72 6.15 0.11
CA ILE A 130 3.74 4.77 -0.38
C ILE A 130 2.33 4.44 -0.87
N ASN A 131 2.20 4.07 -2.14
CA ASN A 131 0.91 3.78 -2.79
C ASN A 131 -0.12 4.93 -2.63
N GLY A 132 0.34 6.18 -2.65
CA GLY A 132 -0.50 7.37 -2.51
C GLY A 132 -0.93 7.75 -1.09
N TYR A 133 -0.45 7.04 -0.06
CA TYR A 133 -0.69 7.37 1.35
C TYR A 133 0.57 7.97 1.97
N ASN A 134 0.44 9.11 2.65
CA ASN A 134 1.54 9.70 3.43
C ASN A 134 1.83 8.79 4.63
N VAL A 135 3.11 8.45 4.82
CA VAL A 135 3.57 7.57 5.90
C VAL A 135 4.42 8.30 6.95
N LEU A 136 4.65 9.61 6.76
CA LEU A 136 5.26 10.49 7.76
C LEU A 136 4.15 11.22 8.53
N ASP A 137 4.21 11.14 9.87
CA ASP A 137 3.29 11.82 10.80
C ASP A 137 3.67 13.30 11.05
#